data_AF-A0A957BF21-F1
#
_entry.id   AF-A0A957BF21-F1
#
_cell.length_a   1.000
_cell.length_b   1.000
_cell.length_c   1.000
_cell.angle_alpha   90.00
_cell.angle_beta   90.00
_cell.angle_gamma   90.00
#
_symmetry.space_group_name_H-M   'P 1'
#
loop_
_entity.id
_entity.type
_entity.pdbx_description
1 polymer ?
#
loop_
_entity_poly.entity_id
_entity_poly.type
_entity_poly.pdbx_seq_one_letter_code
_entity_poly.pdbx_strand_id
1 'polypeptide(L)'
;AESPVRIGMYRPNDYLFGLTQAYYDMQLGNNGYIFTSEPVPFLPTVLAGYVPYYGTALNFSSNMREDLLRQVEYGIYPSFFVTQEPTADMLNTRSSWIYTSSIEQWGEDIRSTYAWMNDLLAPVRGQQIVAHEQLASGVYMTTYDNGKRIVVNYNDAPVEQYGTTIGAKDALLLESDLLESDQ
;
A
#
# COMPACT_ATOMS: atom_id res chain seq x y z
N ALA A 1 16.26 12.59 16.68
CA ALA A 1 16.03 13.74 17.58
C ALA A 1 14.53 13.87 17.76
N GLU A 2 14.01 13.91 18.99
CA GLU A 2 12.57 14.03 19.20
C GLU A 2 12.11 15.45 18.85
N SER A 3 11.32 15.58 17.78
CA SER A 3 10.66 16.83 17.43
C SER A 3 9.42 17.02 18.32
N PRO A 4 9.21 18.22 18.90
CA PRO A 4 8.02 18.51 19.70
C PRO A 4 6.72 18.60 18.86
N VAL A 5 6.83 18.59 17.53
CA VAL A 5 5.70 18.65 16.59
C VAL A 5 5.72 17.40 15.72
N ARG A 6 4.54 16.86 15.38
CA ARG A 6 4.44 15.75 14.44
C ARG A 6 4.73 16.23 13.02
N ILE A 7 5.81 15.72 12.42
CA ILE A 7 6.25 16.15 11.08
C ILE A 7 5.88 15.09 10.05
N GLY A 8 4.85 15.38 9.27
CA GLY A 8 4.55 14.66 8.04
C GLY A 8 5.32 15.28 6.87
N MET A 9 5.89 14.45 5.99
CA MET A 9 6.70 14.92 4.86
C MET A 9 6.25 14.26 3.57
N TYR A 10 6.32 15.02 2.48
CA TYR A 10 6.14 14.53 1.12
C TYR A 10 7.53 14.34 0.51
N ARG A 11 7.82 13.11 0.05
CA ARG A 11 9.10 12.77 -0.62
C ARG A 11 10.36 13.30 0.10
N PRO A 12 10.53 13.03 1.41
CA PRO A 12 11.70 13.51 2.15
C PRO A 12 13.00 12.90 1.63
N ASN A 13 14.10 13.64 1.73
CA ASN A 13 15.44 13.08 1.57
C ASN A 13 15.81 12.20 2.78
N ASP A 14 16.77 11.30 2.59
CA ASP A 14 17.23 10.33 3.59
C ASP A 14 17.64 10.96 4.94
N TYR A 15 18.37 12.08 4.89
CA TYR A 15 18.82 12.80 6.10
C TYR A 15 17.67 13.38 6.94
N LEU A 16 16.43 13.40 6.41
CA LEU A 16 15.23 13.81 7.13
C LEU A 16 14.46 12.63 7.73
N PHE A 17 14.74 11.38 7.35
CA PHE A 17 13.98 10.22 7.82
C PHE A 17 13.97 10.10 9.35
N GLY A 18 15.06 10.46 10.03
CA GLY A 18 15.13 10.46 11.50
C GLY A 18 14.26 11.53 12.20
N LEU A 19 13.61 12.42 11.44
CA LEU A 19 12.64 13.42 11.91
C LEU A 19 11.23 13.15 11.37
N THR A 20 11.09 12.34 10.31
CA THR A 20 9.82 12.03 9.66
C THR A 20 8.96 11.15 10.56
N GLN A 21 7.72 11.57 10.80
CA GLN A 21 6.73 10.78 11.54
C GLN A 21 5.60 10.24 10.65
N ALA A 22 5.46 10.77 9.44
CA ALA A 22 4.61 10.20 8.39
C ALA A 22 5.19 10.57 7.02
N TYR A 23 5.28 9.61 6.11
CA TYR A 23 5.64 9.84 4.71
C TYR A 23 4.36 9.86 3.88
N TYR A 24 4.06 10.96 3.20
CA TYR A 24 2.95 11.07 2.23
C TYR A 24 3.43 11.00 0.78
N ASP A 25 2.55 10.54 -0.12
CA ASP A 25 2.80 10.34 -1.56
C ASP A 25 4.00 9.43 -1.84
N MET A 26 4.09 8.30 -1.13
CA MET A 26 5.05 7.25 -1.46
C MET A 26 4.69 6.67 -2.83
N GLN A 27 5.68 6.65 -3.73
CA GLN A 27 5.51 6.14 -5.08
C GLN A 27 5.39 4.62 -5.04
N LEU A 28 4.39 4.08 -5.74
CA LEU A 28 4.11 2.65 -5.79
C LEU A 28 4.96 1.92 -6.85
N GLY A 29 5.45 2.63 -7.87
CA GLY A 29 6.06 2.00 -9.03
C GLY A 29 7.40 2.60 -9.44
N ASN A 30 7.92 2.08 -10.54
CA ASN A 30 9.09 2.63 -11.20
C ASN A 30 8.67 3.59 -12.34
N ASN A 31 9.67 4.06 -13.06
CA ASN A 31 9.53 4.94 -14.22
C ASN A 31 9.27 4.18 -15.54
N GLY A 32 9.02 2.87 -15.50
CA GLY A 32 8.67 2.05 -16.67
C GLY A 32 9.79 1.87 -17.71
N TYR A 33 11.05 2.08 -17.35
CA TYR A 33 12.16 1.92 -18.29
C TYR A 33 12.37 0.45 -18.65
N ILE A 34 12.46 0.16 -19.96
CA ILE A 34 12.62 -1.19 -20.52
C ILE A 34 13.90 -1.93 -20.07
N PHE A 35 14.88 -1.20 -19.53
CA PHE A 35 16.14 -1.77 -19.04
C PHE A 35 16.09 -2.10 -17.54
N THR A 36 14.99 -1.77 -16.88
CA THR A 36 14.74 -2.19 -15.50
C THR A 36 13.95 -3.50 -15.53
N SER A 37 14.23 -4.39 -14.58
CA SER A 37 13.48 -5.62 -14.41
C SER A 37 12.15 -5.31 -13.72
N GLU A 38 12.10 -5.44 -12.40
CA GLU A 38 10.87 -5.33 -11.64
C GLU A 38 11.01 -4.31 -10.50
N PRO A 39 9.97 -3.52 -10.19
CA PRO A 39 9.96 -2.71 -8.98
C PRO A 39 10.03 -3.61 -7.73
N VAL A 40 10.86 -3.21 -6.78
CA VAL A 40 10.96 -3.83 -5.45
C VAL A 40 10.66 -2.80 -4.37
N PRO A 41 10.05 -3.18 -3.23
CA PRO A 41 9.67 -2.26 -2.16
C PRO A 41 10.86 -1.78 -1.31
N PHE A 42 11.94 -1.29 -1.92
CA PHE A 42 13.16 -0.96 -1.20
C PHE A 42 12.94 0.05 -0.05
N LEU A 43 12.31 1.20 -0.33
CA LEU A 43 12.00 2.19 0.71
C LEU A 43 11.04 1.64 1.78
N PRO A 44 9.92 0.98 1.41
CA PRO A 44 9.09 0.30 2.39
C PRO A 44 9.85 -0.69 3.27
N THR A 45 10.73 -1.53 2.71
CA THR A 45 11.55 -2.48 3.48
C THR A 45 12.46 -1.77 4.50
N VAL A 46 13.01 -0.61 4.15
CA VAL A 46 13.86 0.17 5.06
C VAL A 46 13.04 0.90 6.14
N LEU A 47 11.84 1.38 5.82
CA LEU A 47 11.05 2.26 6.68
C LEU A 47 9.98 1.56 7.51
N ALA A 48 9.56 0.36 7.12
CA ALA A 48 8.56 -0.44 7.83
C ALA A 48 8.96 -0.62 9.30
N GLY A 49 8.00 -0.45 10.20
CA GLY A 49 8.22 -0.47 11.65
C GLY A 49 8.72 0.85 12.25
N TYR A 50 9.23 1.78 11.45
CA TYR A 50 9.79 3.06 11.93
C TYR A 50 8.93 4.26 11.58
N VAL A 51 8.48 4.36 10.32
CA VAL A 51 7.71 5.51 9.83
C VAL A 51 6.50 4.99 9.05
N PRO A 52 5.25 5.35 9.43
CA PRO A 52 4.09 5.04 8.61
C PRO A 52 4.15 5.83 7.29
N TYR A 53 3.81 5.16 6.20
CA TYR A 53 3.87 5.75 4.87
C TYR A 53 2.55 5.52 4.11
N TYR A 54 2.16 6.53 3.34
CA TYR A 54 0.89 6.61 2.64
C TYR A 54 1.14 6.78 1.15
N GLY A 55 0.37 6.06 0.34
CA GLY A 55 0.44 6.14 -1.11
C GLY A 55 -0.10 7.45 -1.65
N THR A 56 0.03 7.65 -2.96
CA THR A 56 -0.69 8.70 -3.68
C THR A 56 -2.20 8.49 -3.62
N ALA A 57 -2.96 9.57 -3.79
CA ALA A 57 -4.41 9.54 -3.68
C ALA A 57 -5.07 8.58 -4.68
N LEU A 58 -5.76 7.57 -4.17
CA LEU A 58 -6.31 6.44 -4.94
C LEU A 58 -7.42 6.83 -5.92
N ASN A 59 -8.13 7.92 -5.64
CA ASN A 59 -9.15 8.47 -6.54
C ASN A 59 -8.59 8.95 -7.89
N PHE A 60 -7.27 9.12 -8.00
CA PHE A 60 -6.58 9.47 -9.24
C PHE A 60 -5.94 8.26 -9.94
N SER A 61 -6.06 7.06 -9.37
CA SER A 61 -5.49 5.85 -9.95
C SER A 61 -6.19 5.47 -11.26
N SER A 62 -5.40 5.10 -12.27
CA SER A 62 -5.91 4.52 -13.52
C SER A 62 -6.28 3.04 -13.40
N ASN A 63 -5.67 2.33 -12.45
CA ASN A 63 -5.96 0.93 -12.15
C ASN A 63 -5.96 0.73 -10.63
N MET A 64 -7.08 1.12 -10.02
CA MET A 64 -7.21 1.15 -8.56
C MET A 64 -6.97 -0.22 -7.92
N ARG A 65 -7.40 -1.33 -8.56
CA ARG A 65 -7.18 -2.66 -7.98
C ARG A 65 -5.70 -3.03 -7.93
N GLU A 66 -4.95 -2.76 -8.99
CA GLU A 66 -3.51 -3.05 -9.02
C GLU A 66 -2.74 -2.17 -8.04
N ASP A 67 -3.09 -0.89 -7.92
CA ASP A 67 -2.47 0.01 -6.94
C ASP A 67 -2.79 -0.40 -5.49
N LEU A 68 -4.00 -0.88 -5.22
CA LEU A 68 -4.38 -1.42 -3.91
C LEU A 68 -3.59 -2.68 -3.55
N LEU A 69 -3.45 -3.62 -4.49
CA LEU A 69 -2.64 -4.82 -4.30
C LEU A 69 -1.18 -4.45 -4.01
N ARG A 70 -0.63 -3.48 -4.75
CA ARG A 70 0.74 -3.00 -4.54
C ARG A 70 0.92 -2.27 -3.22
N GLN A 71 -0.07 -1.50 -2.80
CA GLN A 71 -0.07 -0.89 -1.47
C GLN A 71 -0.06 -1.94 -0.37
N VAL A 72 -0.87 -2.99 -0.48
CA VAL A 72 -0.89 -4.11 0.48
C VAL A 72 0.44 -4.86 0.47
N GLU A 73 0.98 -5.19 -0.70
CA GLU A 73 2.26 -5.88 -0.83
C GLU A 73 3.38 -5.11 -0.13
N TYR A 74 3.41 -3.79 -0.30
CA TYR A 74 4.49 -2.94 0.21
C TYR A 74 4.20 -2.38 1.61
N GLY A 75 3.06 -2.70 2.22
CA GLY A 75 2.64 -2.18 3.52
C GLY A 75 2.29 -0.67 3.52
N ILE A 76 1.96 -0.11 2.35
CA ILE A 76 1.65 1.31 2.15
C ILE A 76 0.17 1.55 2.48
N TYR A 77 -0.12 2.60 3.25
CA TYR A 77 -1.50 2.94 3.63
C TYR A 77 -2.23 3.76 2.57
N PRO A 78 -3.57 3.60 2.45
CA PRO A 78 -4.35 4.30 1.44
C PRO A 78 -4.51 5.79 1.77
N SER A 79 -4.65 6.59 0.72
CA SER A 79 -4.97 8.02 0.82
C SER A 79 -5.98 8.42 -0.26
N PHE A 80 -6.77 9.45 0.02
CA PHE A 80 -7.82 9.97 -0.86
C PHE A 80 -7.93 11.49 -0.70
N PHE A 81 -8.31 12.18 -1.78
CA PHE A 81 -8.86 13.54 -1.66
C PHE A 81 -10.38 13.47 -1.52
N VAL A 82 -10.93 14.19 -0.54
CA VAL A 82 -12.35 14.20 -0.26
C VAL A 82 -12.87 15.63 -0.22
N THR A 83 -13.92 15.90 -1.00
CA THR A 83 -14.69 17.14 -0.99
C THR A 83 -16.15 16.83 -0.65
N GLN A 84 -16.85 17.80 -0.05
CA GLN A 84 -18.29 17.66 0.17
C GLN A 84 -19.04 17.81 -1.16
N GLU A 85 -18.76 18.90 -1.88
CA GLU A 85 -19.43 19.24 -3.14
C GLU A 85 -18.79 18.55 -4.36
N PRO A 86 -19.51 18.45 -5.50
CA PRO A 86 -18.98 17.95 -6.75
C PRO A 86 -17.80 18.77 -7.28
N THR A 87 -16.84 18.09 -7.91
CA THR A 87 -15.63 18.73 -8.48
C THR A 87 -15.92 19.67 -9.65
N ALA A 88 -17.11 19.59 -10.25
CA ALA A 88 -17.57 20.49 -11.30
C ALA A 88 -17.55 21.97 -10.84
N ASP A 89 -17.83 22.23 -9.57
CA ASP A 89 -17.82 23.60 -9.00
C ASP A 89 -16.40 24.17 -8.86
N MET A 90 -15.38 23.30 -8.92
CA MET A 90 -13.97 23.66 -8.79
C MET A 90 -13.29 23.95 -10.13
N LEU A 91 -13.96 23.73 -11.26
CA LEU A 91 -13.38 23.83 -12.61
C LEU A 91 -12.73 25.19 -12.90
N ASN A 92 -13.31 26.28 -12.38
CA ASN A 92 -12.80 27.64 -12.59
C ASN A 92 -11.95 28.16 -11.41
N THR A 93 -11.44 27.26 -10.57
CA THR A 93 -10.63 27.60 -9.39
C THR A 93 -9.20 27.10 -9.55
N ARG A 94 -8.32 27.48 -8.62
CA ARG A 94 -6.94 26.94 -8.56
C ARG A 94 -6.88 25.45 -8.19
N SER A 95 -7.99 24.87 -7.77
CA SER A 95 -8.09 23.47 -7.36
C SER A 95 -8.70 22.58 -8.45
N SER A 96 -8.81 23.06 -9.70
CA SER A 96 -9.35 22.31 -10.83
C SER A 96 -8.56 21.04 -11.20
N TRP A 97 -7.34 20.89 -10.69
CA TRP A 97 -6.56 19.66 -10.79
C TRP A 97 -7.17 18.49 -9.99
N ILE A 98 -8.02 18.79 -8.98
CA ILE A 98 -8.82 17.80 -8.26
C ILE A 98 -10.08 17.53 -9.08
N TYR A 99 -9.95 16.67 -10.10
CA TYR A 99 -11.07 16.37 -11.00
C TYR A 99 -12.05 15.32 -10.45
N THR A 100 -11.70 14.65 -9.34
CA THR A 100 -12.52 13.60 -8.71
C THR A 100 -12.26 13.55 -7.20
N SER A 101 -13.28 13.76 -6.36
CA SER A 101 -13.11 13.77 -4.89
C SER A 101 -14.41 13.83 -4.08
N SER A 102 -15.60 13.94 -4.68
CA SER A 102 -16.81 14.14 -3.88
C SER A 102 -17.10 12.92 -3.00
N ILE A 103 -17.48 13.16 -1.74
CA ILE A 103 -17.77 12.10 -0.78
C ILE A 103 -19.01 11.28 -1.19
N GLU A 104 -19.94 11.90 -1.90
CA GLU A 104 -21.09 11.19 -2.49
C GLU A 104 -20.64 10.12 -3.48
N GLN A 105 -19.62 10.41 -4.30
CA GLN A 105 -19.08 9.48 -5.28
C GLN A 105 -18.16 8.43 -4.64
N TRP A 106 -17.25 8.85 -3.77
CA TRP A 106 -16.15 8.00 -3.29
C TRP A 106 -16.38 7.36 -1.91
N GLY A 107 -17.44 7.75 -1.19
CA GLY A 107 -17.61 7.35 0.20
C GLY A 107 -17.67 5.85 0.42
N GLU A 108 -18.30 5.10 -0.49
CA GLU A 108 -18.37 3.64 -0.39
C GLU A 108 -17.05 2.96 -0.76
N ASP A 109 -16.39 3.44 -1.83
CA ASP A 109 -15.08 2.94 -2.24
C ASP A 109 -14.02 3.17 -1.15
N ILE A 110 -14.06 4.32 -0.48
CA ILE A 110 -13.18 4.61 0.66
C ILE A 110 -13.43 3.63 1.81
N ARG A 111 -14.69 3.37 2.16
CA ARG A 111 -15.04 2.45 3.25
C ARG A 111 -14.60 1.02 2.95
N SER A 112 -14.93 0.52 1.77
CA SER A 112 -14.58 -0.84 1.34
C SER A 112 -13.06 -1.03 1.22
N THR A 113 -12.37 -0.05 0.63
CA THR A 113 -10.89 -0.02 0.56
C THR A 113 -10.28 -0.07 1.95
N TYR A 114 -10.73 0.81 2.86
CA TYR A 114 -10.18 0.86 4.21
C TYR A 114 -10.40 -0.45 4.94
N ALA A 115 -11.60 -1.03 4.89
CA ALA A 115 -11.91 -2.29 5.56
C ALA A 115 -11.00 -3.42 5.05
N TRP A 116 -10.96 -3.64 3.73
CA TRP A 116 -10.14 -4.70 3.12
C TRP A 116 -8.64 -4.53 3.41
N MET A 117 -8.10 -3.31 3.26
CA MET A 117 -6.68 -3.08 3.58
C MET A 117 -6.39 -3.18 5.07
N ASN A 118 -7.32 -2.78 5.94
CA ASN A 118 -7.13 -2.85 7.39
C ASN A 118 -7.08 -4.31 7.87
N ASP A 119 -7.92 -5.19 7.31
CA ASP A 119 -7.90 -6.63 7.64
C ASP A 119 -6.55 -7.28 7.32
N LEU A 120 -5.85 -6.78 6.30
CA LEU A 120 -4.52 -7.26 5.89
C LEU A 120 -3.37 -6.57 6.64
N LEU A 121 -3.42 -5.24 6.78
CA LEU A 121 -2.29 -4.43 7.25
C LEU A 121 -2.32 -4.09 8.74
N ALA A 122 -3.48 -4.07 9.40
CA ALA A 122 -3.54 -3.79 10.83
C ALA A 122 -2.73 -4.79 11.67
N PRO A 123 -2.73 -6.11 11.36
CA PRO A 123 -1.95 -7.10 12.10
C PRO A 123 -0.42 -6.96 11.99
N VAL A 124 0.06 -6.23 10.99
CA VAL A 124 1.49 -5.98 10.71
C VAL A 124 1.86 -4.51 10.91
N ARG A 125 0.96 -3.71 11.47
CA ARG A 125 1.22 -2.29 11.74
C ARG A 125 2.35 -2.13 12.75
N GLY A 126 3.34 -1.31 12.39
CA GLY A 126 4.52 -1.06 13.24
C GLY A 126 5.52 -2.21 13.28
N GLN A 127 5.34 -3.23 12.44
CA GLN A 127 6.28 -4.35 12.28
C GLN A 127 7.25 -4.06 11.13
N GLN A 128 8.47 -4.57 11.24
CA GLN A 128 9.46 -4.44 10.16
C GLN A 128 9.17 -5.44 9.06
N ILE A 129 9.37 -5.04 7.80
CA ILE A 129 9.43 -5.99 6.68
C ILE A 129 10.81 -6.63 6.70
N VAL A 130 10.87 -7.95 6.88
CA VAL A 130 12.13 -8.72 6.99
C VAL A 130 12.44 -9.52 5.73
N ALA A 131 11.45 -9.78 4.88
CA ALA A 131 11.65 -10.39 3.57
C ALA A 131 10.55 -9.96 2.57
N HIS A 132 10.91 -9.93 1.30
CA HIS A 132 10.00 -9.78 0.17
C HIS A 132 10.45 -10.75 -0.93
N GLU A 133 9.53 -11.60 -1.38
CA GLU A 133 9.84 -12.73 -2.25
C GLU A 133 8.78 -12.91 -3.32
N GLN A 134 9.20 -13.28 -4.53
CA GLN A 134 8.30 -13.73 -5.59
C GLN A 134 8.10 -15.24 -5.46
N LEU A 135 6.88 -15.68 -5.15
CA LEU A 135 6.54 -17.10 -5.02
C LEU A 135 6.28 -17.76 -6.39
N ALA A 136 5.68 -17.00 -7.29
CA ALA A 136 5.43 -17.36 -8.68
C ALA A 136 5.25 -16.10 -9.52
N SER A 137 5.16 -16.23 -10.85
CA SER A 137 4.86 -15.08 -11.72
C SER A 137 3.57 -14.39 -11.27
N GLY A 138 3.66 -13.11 -10.92
CA GLY A 138 2.52 -12.33 -10.43
C GLY A 138 2.05 -12.68 -9.01
N VAL A 139 2.83 -13.44 -8.22
CA VAL A 139 2.50 -13.78 -6.83
C VAL A 139 3.67 -13.45 -5.92
N TYR A 140 3.44 -12.56 -4.95
CA TYR A 140 4.47 -12.03 -4.06
C TYR A 140 4.11 -12.22 -2.61
N MET A 141 5.13 -12.36 -1.77
CA MET A 141 4.99 -12.48 -0.34
C MET A 141 5.87 -11.47 0.38
N THR A 142 5.28 -10.79 1.36
CA THR A 142 5.97 -9.89 2.28
C THR A 142 5.91 -10.46 3.68
N THR A 143 7.08 -10.71 4.29
CA THR A 143 7.22 -11.27 5.63
C THR A 143 7.57 -10.17 6.62
N TYR A 144 6.87 -10.14 7.75
CA TYR A 144 7.09 -9.19 8.83
C TYR A 144 7.81 -9.84 10.03
N ASP A 145 8.49 -9.04 10.85
CA ASP A 145 9.28 -9.50 12.02
C ASP A 145 8.45 -10.21 13.10
N ASN A 146 7.13 -9.99 13.16
CA ASN A 146 6.20 -10.75 14.00
C ASN A 146 5.80 -12.12 13.42
N GLY A 147 6.42 -12.55 12.32
CA GLY A 147 6.17 -13.85 11.67
C GLY A 147 4.96 -13.89 10.74
N LYS A 148 4.15 -12.83 10.69
CA LYS A 148 3.02 -12.75 9.76
C LYS A 148 3.49 -12.47 8.34
N ARG A 149 2.74 -12.98 7.37
CA ARG A 149 3.06 -12.85 5.94
C ARG A 149 1.84 -12.37 5.18
N ILE A 150 2.04 -11.49 4.22
CA ILE A 150 0.99 -11.07 3.30
C ILE A 150 1.35 -11.61 1.92
N VAL A 151 0.45 -12.36 1.31
CA VAL A 151 0.61 -12.87 -0.05
C VAL A 151 -0.35 -12.12 -0.97
N VAL A 152 0.16 -11.63 -2.09
CA VAL A 152 -0.57 -10.85 -3.09
C VAL A 152 -0.53 -11.57 -4.42
N ASN A 153 -1.71 -11.80 -5.01
CA ASN A 153 -1.88 -12.40 -6.33
C ASN A 153 -2.36 -11.33 -7.33
N TYR A 154 -1.52 -11.00 -8.30
CA TYR A 154 -1.85 -10.07 -9.38
C TYR A 154 -2.52 -10.72 -10.58
N ASN A 155 -2.56 -12.06 -10.63
CA ASN A 155 -3.08 -12.78 -11.78
C ASN A 155 -4.61 -12.71 -11.87
N ASP A 156 -5.15 -12.86 -13.08
CA ASP A 156 -6.59 -12.96 -13.35
C ASP A 156 -7.20 -14.33 -12.98
N ALA A 157 -6.42 -15.22 -12.35
CA ALA A 157 -6.84 -16.52 -11.87
C ALA A 157 -6.43 -16.72 -10.39
N PRO A 158 -7.20 -17.50 -9.61
CA PRO A 158 -6.82 -17.83 -8.25
C PRO A 158 -5.54 -18.69 -8.22
N VAL A 159 -4.82 -18.62 -7.11
CA VAL A 159 -3.60 -19.40 -6.86
C VAL A 159 -3.68 -20.10 -5.51
N GLU A 160 -3.06 -21.28 -5.40
CA GLU A 160 -2.93 -22.00 -4.14
C GLU A 160 -1.56 -21.70 -3.52
N GLN A 161 -1.54 -21.21 -2.28
CA GLN A 161 -0.31 -20.98 -1.52
C GLN A 161 -0.52 -21.41 -0.07
N TYR A 162 0.39 -22.21 0.49
CA TYR A 162 0.33 -22.69 1.87
C TYR A 162 -1.02 -23.33 2.25
N GLY A 163 -1.56 -24.15 1.36
CA GLY A 163 -2.84 -24.84 1.57
C GLY A 163 -4.08 -23.94 1.55
N THR A 164 -3.95 -22.68 1.12
CA THR A 164 -5.06 -21.72 1.00
C THR A 164 -5.17 -21.14 -0.41
N THR A 165 -6.41 -21.00 -0.89
CA THR A 165 -6.72 -20.32 -2.15
C THR A 165 -6.69 -18.80 -1.98
N ILE A 166 -5.91 -18.12 -2.81
CA ILE A 166 -5.92 -16.66 -2.94
C ILE A 166 -6.65 -16.33 -4.23
N GLY A 167 -7.68 -15.49 -4.15
CA GLY A 167 -8.50 -15.08 -5.29
C GLY A 167 -7.70 -14.42 -6.42
N ALA A 168 -8.30 -14.35 -7.60
CA ALA A 168 -7.76 -13.56 -8.70
C ALA A 168 -7.70 -12.08 -8.31
N LYS A 169 -6.56 -11.42 -8.58
CA LYS A 169 -6.31 -10.03 -8.17
C LYS A 169 -6.66 -9.81 -6.71
N ASP A 170 -6.14 -10.60 -5.78
CA ASP A 170 -6.48 -10.52 -4.35
C ASP A 170 -5.27 -10.76 -3.44
N ALA A 171 -5.46 -10.56 -2.14
CA ALA A 171 -4.42 -10.72 -1.14
C ALA A 171 -4.94 -11.45 0.10
N LEU A 172 -4.02 -12.11 0.81
CA LEU A 172 -4.31 -12.89 2.01
C LEU A 172 -3.22 -12.67 3.07
N LEU A 173 -3.65 -12.52 4.32
CA LEU A 173 -2.77 -12.58 5.48
C LEU A 173 -2.61 -14.04 5.95
N LEU A 174 -1.37 -14.48 6.10
CA LEU A 174 -1.00 -15.75 6.70
C LEU A 174 -0.45 -15.49 8.11
N GLU A 175 -1.01 -16.21 9.07
CA GLU A 175 -0.56 -16.21 10.46
C GLU A 175 0.73 -17.05 10.65
N SER A 176 1.42 -16.85 11.78
CA SER A 176 2.70 -17.52 12.09
C SER A 176 2.59 -19.05 12.11
N ASP A 177 1.45 -19.58 12.57
CA ASP A 177 1.34 -20.99 12.97
C ASP A 177 0.99 -21.93 11.79
N LEU A 178 0.77 -21.39 10.59
CA LEU A 178 0.33 -22.15 9.41
C LEU A 178 1.47 -22.87 8.65
N LEU A 179 2.68 -22.96 9.21
CA LEU A 179 3.85 -23.56 8.55
C LEU A 179 4.39 -24.83 9.21
N GLU A 180 3.90 -25.26 10.36
CA GLU A 180 4.43 -26.46 11.02
C GLU A 180 3.93 -27.79 10.43
N SER A 181 3.12 -27.78 9.37
CA SER A 181 2.51 -29.01 8.83
C SER A 181 3.22 -29.65 7.63
N ASP A 182 4.27 -29.04 7.06
CA ASP A 182 4.97 -29.56 5.87
C ASP A 182 6.48 -29.77 6.07
N GLN A 183 6.86 -30.49 7.13
CA GLN A 183 8.14 -31.22 7.20
C GLN A 183 7.94 -32.70 7.47
#